data_AF-A0A2G6TA06-F1
#
_entry.id   AF-A0A2G6TA06-F1
#
_cell.length_a   1.000
_cell.length_b   1.000
_cell.length_c   1.000
_cell.angle_alpha   90.00
_cell.angle_beta   90.00
_cell.angle_gamma   90.00
#
_symmetry.space_group_name_H-M   'P 1'
#
loop_
_entity.id
_entity.type
_entity.pdbx_description
1 polymer ?
#
loop_
_entity_poly.entity_id
_entity_poly.type
_entity_poly.pdbx_seq_one_letter_code
_entity_poly.pdbx_strand_id
1 'polypeptide(L)'
;MIKNWKKTNENGIQIPIDILAPHLSYFDKIDKNLKNEFLKGKRFGITWEYNGTEVSVFDNEGSVEGFPTANLQYVIAIFRNSNLYPNPNNAVIFNLDGSLNKVLQFPEFKSEIILAEIERNNQANPPLGDNRSSFNKYSRHTNDQGIELDVLEINYDLEYSESQILDSDSLELTHLFKSRFDRYNF
;
A
#
# COMPACT_ATOMS: atom_id res chain seq x y z
N MET A 1 -9.51 8.91 -16.64
CA MET A 1 -9.87 7.67 -15.93
C MET A 1 -8.73 6.68 -16.12
N ILE A 2 -8.31 6.01 -15.04
CA ILE A 2 -7.29 4.96 -15.10
C ILE A 2 -7.77 3.80 -15.98
N LYS A 3 -6.89 3.27 -16.82
CA LYS A 3 -7.13 2.08 -17.64
C LYS A 3 -5.95 1.12 -17.55
N ASN A 4 -6.17 -0.12 -17.99
CA ASN A 4 -5.11 -1.10 -18.23
C ASN A 4 -4.12 -1.24 -17.05
N TRP A 5 -4.65 -1.32 -15.82
CA TRP A 5 -3.80 -1.53 -14.65
C TRP A 5 -3.12 -2.89 -14.71
N LYS A 6 -1.82 -2.91 -14.47
CA LYS A 6 -0.99 -4.12 -14.51
C LYS A 6 -0.04 -4.15 -13.32
N LYS A 7 0.23 -5.35 -12.83
CA LYS A 7 1.45 -5.63 -12.05
C LYS A 7 2.48 -6.18 -13.00
N THR A 8 3.71 -5.72 -12.87
CA THR A 8 4.80 -6.13 -13.76
C THR A 8 5.96 -6.61 -12.91
N ASN A 9 6.59 -7.72 -13.29
CA ASN A 9 7.80 -8.19 -12.59
C ASN A 9 9.08 -7.68 -13.26
N GLU A 10 10.24 -7.92 -12.66
CA GLU A 10 11.53 -7.45 -13.18
C GLU A 10 11.94 -8.08 -14.53
N ASN A 11 11.29 -9.18 -14.93
CA ASN A 11 11.51 -9.83 -16.23
C ASN A 11 10.61 -9.22 -17.32
N GLY A 12 9.82 -8.18 -17.01
CA GLY A 12 8.90 -7.54 -17.94
C GLY A 12 7.58 -8.30 -18.14
N ILE A 13 7.31 -9.36 -17.37
CA ILE A 13 6.04 -10.08 -17.43
C ILE A 13 4.96 -9.26 -16.75
N GLN A 14 3.87 -9.00 -17.46
CA GLN A 14 2.74 -8.19 -17.00
C GLN A 14 1.52 -9.06 -16.75
N ILE A 15 0.82 -8.80 -15.65
CA ILE A 15 -0.49 -9.38 -15.35
C ILE A 15 -1.53 -8.27 -15.17
N PRO A 16 -2.71 -8.36 -15.79
CA PRO A 16 -3.77 -7.37 -15.60
C PRO A 16 -4.36 -7.47 -14.19
N ILE A 17 -4.73 -6.34 -13.61
CA ILE A 17 -5.50 -6.29 -12.36
C ILE A 17 -6.80 -5.53 -12.61
N ASP A 18 -7.90 -6.13 -12.17
CA ASP A 18 -9.21 -5.50 -12.19
C ASP A 18 -9.36 -4.55 -11.00
N ILE A 19 -9.14 -3.25 -11.26
CA ILE A 19 -9.26 -2.23 -10.23
C ILE A 19 -10.71 -2.01 -9.78
N LEU A 20 -11.71 -2.53 -10.48
CA LEU A 20 -13.12 -2.42 -10.06
C LEU A 20 -13.57 -3.60 -9.19
N ALA A 21 -12.73 -4.64 -9.06
CA ALA A 21 -12.99 -5.80 -8.22
C ALA A 21 -11.80 -6.08 -7.28
N PRO A 22 -11.48 -5.14 -6.35
CA PRO A 22 -10.27 -5.21 -5.53
C PRO A 22 -10.23 -6.38 -4.54
N HIS A 23 -11.37 -7.02 -4.28
CA HIS A 23 -11.50 -8.17 -3.40
C HIS A 23 -11.15 -9.51 -4.07
N LEU A 24 -11.07 -9.55 -5.41
CA LEU A 24 -10.74 -10.76 -6.15
C LEU A 24 -9.22 -10.95 -6.26
N SER A 25 -8.76 -12.20 -6.28
CA SER A 25 -7.36 -12.44 -6.58
C SER A 25 -7.08 -12.11 -8.04
N TYR A 26 -6.06 -11.30 -8.31
CA TYR A 26 -5.61 -11.03 -9.67
C TYR A 26 -5.11 -12.28 -10.39
N PHE A 27 -4.84 -13.37 -9.66
CA PHE A 27 -4.49 -14.66 -10.26
C PHE A 27 -5.69 -15.47 -10.76
N ASP A 28 -6.92 -15.12 -10.38
CA ASP A 28 -8.11 -15.89 -10.74
C ASP A 28 -8.48 -15.75 -12.22
N LYS A 29 -8.09 -14.63 -12.85
CA LYS A 29 -8.45 -14.28 -14.24
C LYS A 29 -7.29 -14.47 -15.23
N ILE A 30 -6.15 -15.04 -14.83
CA ILE A 30 -4.98 -15.20 -15.71
C ILE A 30 -4.66 -16.66 -15.98
N ASP A 31 -4.08 -16.91 -17.16
CA ASP A 31 -3.61 -18.23 -17.55
C ASP A 31 -2.53 -18.76 -16.59
N LYS A 32 -2.54 -20.08 -16.36
CA LYS A 32 -1.62 -20.75 -15.42
C LYS A 32 -0.15 -20.59 -15.82
N ASN A 33 0.17 -20.62 -17.12
CA ASN A 33 1.54 -20.45 -17.57
C ASN A 33 2.00 -19.01 -17.34
N LEU A 34 1.16 -18.03 -17.66
CA LEU A 34 1.46 -16.61 -17.39
C LEU A 34 1.69 -16.37 -15.89
N LYS A 35 0.84 -16.94 -15.02
CA LYS A 35 1.03 -16.90 -13.56
C LYS A 35 2.39 -17.45 -13.15
N ASN A 36 2.75 -18.64 -13.64
CA ASN A 36 4.01 -19.28 -13.28
C ASN A 36 5.23 -18.47 -13.73
N GLU A 37 5.21 -17.92 -14.95
CA GLU A 37 6.27 -17.04 -15.42
C GLU A 37 6.36 -15.75 -14.62
N PHE A 38 5.21 -15.15 -14.26
CA PHE A 38 5.16 -13.95 -13.44
C PHE A 38 5.79 -14.19 -12.05
N LEU A 39 5.48 -15.33 -11.42
CA LEU A 39 5.97 -15.68 -10.09
C LEU A 39 7.46 -16.06 -10.04
N LYS A 40 8.14 -16.23 -11.18
CA LYS A 40 9.61 -16.35 -11.21
C LYS A 40 10.32 -15.04 -10.88
N GLY A 41 9.62 -13.92 -11.05
CA GLY A 41 10.11 -12.60 -10.64
C GLY A 41 10.14 -12.46 -9.13
N LYS A 42 11.17 -11.79 -8.63
CA LYS A 42 11.40 -11.44 -7.23
C LYS A 42 11.07 -9.99 -6.93
N ARG A 43 10.97 -9.14 -7.96
CA ARG A 43 10.70 -7.71 -7.82
C ARG A 43 9.53 -7.31 -8.70
N PHE A 44 8.75 -6.37 -8.20
CA PHE A 44 7.52 -5.96 -8.85
C PHE A 44 7.44 -4.46 -8.99
N GLY A 45 6.70 -4.01 -10.00
CA GLY A 45 6.27 -2.64 -10.19
C GLY A 45 4.79 -2.60 -10.55
N ILE A 46 4.30 -1.38 -10.69
CA ILE A 46 2.93 -1.10 -11.10
C ILE A 46 2.94 -0.28 -12.39
N THR A 47 1.98 -0.55 -13.26
CA THR A 47 1.81 0.13 -14.54
C THR A 47 0.33 0.41 -14.76
N TRP A 48 0.00 1.59 -15.28
CA TRP A 48 -1.36 1.93 -15.67
C TRP A 48 -1.36 2.90 -16.85
N GLU A 49 -2.51 3.05 -17.50
CA GLU A 49 -2.71 4.04 -18.56
C GLU A 49 -3.55 5.20 -18.04
N TYR A 50 -3.09 6.42 -18.32
CA TYR A 50 -3.81 7.65 -18.05
C TYR A 50 -3.70 8.60 -19.25
N ASN A 51 -4.84 9.07 -19.76
CA ASN A 51 -4.94 9.97 -20.92
C ASN A 51 -4.17 9.47 -22.17
N GLY A 52 -4.13 8.15 -22.39
CA GLY A 52 -3.43 7.52 -23.52
C GLY A 52 -1.92 7.38 -23.34
N THR A 53 -1.39 7.74 -22.17
CA THR A 53 0.01 7.55 -21.80
C THR A 53 0.13 6.40 -20.79
N GLU A 54 1.06 5.48 -21.05
CA GLU A 54 1.43 4.45 -20.08
C GLU A 54 2.36 5.07 -19.02
N VAL A 55 2.00 4.87 -17.76
CA VAL A 55 2.74 5.31 -16.58
C VAL A 55 3.22 4.07 -15.85
N SER A 56 4.49 4.05 -15.47
CA SER A 56 5.11 2.92 -14.79
C SER A 56 5.93 3.39 -13.59
N VAL A 57 5.76 2.72 -12.46
CA VAL A 57 6.54 2.94 -11.24
C VAL A 57 7.25 1.65 -10.88
N PHE A 58 8.58 1.70 -10.92
CA PHE A 58 9.48 0.60 -10.62
C PHE A 58 10.63 1.07 -9.75
N ASP A 59 11.16 0.12 -8.98
CA ASP A 59 12.39 0.27 -8.25
C ASP A 59 13.36 -0.83 -8.72
N ASN A 60 14.57 -0.43 -9.08
CA ASN A 60 15.61 -1.33 -9.56
C ASN A 60 16.24 -2.17 -8.44
N GLU A 61 16.09 -1.74 -7.19
CA GLU A 61 16.65 -2.39 -6.00
C GLU A 61 15.54 -3.02 -5.15
N GLY A 62 14.37 -2.39 -5.11
CA GLY A 62 13.21 -2.82 -4.34
C GLY A 62 12.06 -3.43 -5.16
N SER A 63 10.89 -3.50 -4.51
CA SER A 63 9.61 -3.77 -5.16
C SER A 63 8.63 -2.66 -4.85
N VAL A 64 7.75 -2.37 -5.79
CA VAL A 64 6.66 -1.42 -5.63
C VAL A 64 5.35 -2.18 -5.70
N GLU A 65 4.55 -2.08 -4.65
CA GLU A 65 3.16 -2.50 -4.65
C GLU A 65 2.29 -1.27 -4.55
N GLY A 66 1.25 -1.17 -5.36
CA GLY A 66 0.39 -0.01 -5.29
C GLY A 66 -0.92 -0.24 -6.00
N PHE A 67 -1.83 0.69 -5.79
CA PHE A 67 -3.20 0.61 -6.27
C PHE A 67 -3.87 1.99 -6.16
N PRO A 68 -4.88 2.31 -6.98
CA PRO A 68 -5.54 3.61 -6.91
C PRO A 68 -6.36 3.79 -5.65
N THR A 69 -6.51 5.05 -5.23
CA THR A 69 -7.47 5.50 -4.19
C THR A 69 -8.91 5.18 -4.60
N ALA A 70 -9.82 5.06 -3.63
CA ALA A 70 -11.23 4.73 -3.86
C ALA A 70 -11.91 5.73 -4.79
N ASN A 71 -11.57 7.02 -4.64
CA ASN A 71 -12.04 8.09 -5.53
C ASN A 71 -11.36 8.11 -6.92
N LEU A 72 -10.39 7.21 -7.17
CA LEU A 72 -9.61 7.07 -8.41
C LEU A 72 -8.84 8.34 -8.82
N GLN A 73 -8.51 9.22 -7.86
CA GLN A 73 -7.79 10.46 -8.13
C GLN A 73 -6.27 10.34 -7.96
N TYR A 74 -5.81 9.37 -7.17
CA TYR A 74 -4.40 9.18 -6.86
C TYR A 74 -4.01 7.70 -6.94
N VAL A 75 -2.71 7.46 -6.95
CA VAL A 75 -2.12 6.12 -6.83
C VAL A 75 -1.28 6.08 -5.56
N ILE A 76 -1.60 5.13 -4.67
CA ILE A 76 -0.78 4.83 -3.49
C ILE A 76 0.20 3.73 -3.85
N ALA A 77 1.49 3.96 -3.62
CA ALA A 77 2.56 3.01 -3.88
C ALA A 77 3.42 2.83 -2.62
N ILE A 78 3.62 1.58 -2.22
CA ILE A 78 4.46 1.16 -1.11
C ILE A 78 5.72 0.54 -1.69
N PHE A 79 6.84 1.16 -1.38
CA PHE A 79 8.18 0.72 -1.78
C PHE A 79 8.73 -0.23 -0.71
N ARG A 80 9.17 -1.42 -1.11
CA ARG A 80 9.76 -2.44 -0.24
C ARG A 80 11.21 -2.64 -0.61
N ASN A 81 12.10 -2.62 0.39
CA ASN A 81 13.56 -2.74 0.19
C ASN A 81 14.10 -1.68 -0.79
N SER A 82 13.57 -0.47 -0.72
CA SER A 82 13.93 0.64 -1.60
C SER A 82 14.95 1.56 -0.94
N ASN A 83 15.95 2.00 -1.72
CA ASN A 83 16.82 3.10 -1.32
C ASN A 83 16.25 4.48 -1.72
N LEU A 84 15.25 4.52 -2.60
CA LEU A 84 14.59 5.77 -3.01
C LEU A 84 13.60 6.26 -1.94
N TYR A 85 12.79 5.33 -1.43
CA TYR A 85 11.81 5.59 -0.37
C TYR A 85 11.96 4.55 0.73
N PRO A 86 12.97 4.70 1.60
CA PRO A 86 13.23 3.74 2.67
C PRO A 86 12.20 3.82 3.79
N ASN A 87 12.17 2.77 4.62
CA ASN A 87 11.41 2.77 5.87
C ASN A 87 11.83 3.95 6.77
N PRO A 88 10.91 4.54 7.55
CA PRO A 88 9.49 4.17 7.67
C PRO A 88 8.57 4.88 6.67
N ASN A 89 9.06 5.88 5.94
CA ASN A 89 8.29 6.73 5.02
C ASN A 89 8.25 6.14 3.60
N ASN A 90 8.01 4.83 3.49
CA ASN A 90 8.10 4.07 2.25
C ASN A 90 6.80 4.05 1.43
N ALA A 91 5.76 4.79 1.85
CA ALA A 91 4.53 4.99 1.09
C ALA A 91 4.52 6.34 0.38
N VAL A 92 4.19 6.32 -0.90
CA VAL A 92 4.23 7.47 -1.81
C VAL A 92 2.90 7.57 -2.54
N ILE A 93 2.41 8.79 -2.68
CA ILE A 93 1.21 9.14 -3.43
C ILE A 93 1.67 9.78 -4.73
N PHE A 94 1.19 9.22 -5.83
CA PHE A 94 1.38 9.76 -7.17
C PHE A 94 0.07 10.33 -7.70
N ASN A 95 0.17 11.38 -8.51
CA ASN A 95 -0.90 11.79 -9.39
C ASN A 95 -1.10 10.72 -10.49
N LEU A 96 -2.25 10.76 -11.18
CA LEU A 96 -2.56 9.79 -12.22
C LEU A 96 -1.61 9.81 -13.42
N ASP A 97 -0.89 10.91 -13.65
CA ASP A 97 0.15 11.02 -14.68
C ASP A 97 1.52 10.48 -14.24
N GLY A 98 1.62 9.97 -13.01
CA GLY A 98 2.86 9.43 -12.43
C GLY A 98 3.75 10.46 -11.77
N SER A 99 3.39 11.74 -11.78
CA SER A 99 4.13 12.76 -11.03
C SER A 99 3.98 12.54 -9.52
N LEU A 100 5.06 12.78 -8.77
CA LEU A 100 5.05 12.69 -7.32
C LEU A 100 4.09 13.74 -6.74
N ASN A 101 3.12 13.30 -5.95
CA ASN A 101 2.23 14.17 -5.20
C ASN A 101 2.75 14.38 -3.77
N LYS A 102 2.98 13.27 -3.04
CA LYS A 102 3.34 13.30 -1.62
C LYS A 102 4.11 12.05 -1.20
N VAL A 103 5.10 12.21 -0.32
CA VAL A 103 5.65 11.09 0.46
C VAL A 103 4.95 11.08 1.81
N LEU A 104 4.24 10.00 2.13
CA LEU A 104 3.52 9.91 3.40
C LEU A 104 4.51 9.85 4.56
N GLN A 105 4.28 10.73 5.53
CA GLN A 105 4.98 10.65 6.80
C GLN A 105 4.38 9.52 7.61
N PHE A 106 5.25 8.75 8.27
CA PHE A 106 4.82 7.67 9.14
C PHE A 106 4.01 8.26 10.31
N PRO A 107 2.76 7.78 10.53
CA PRO A 107 1.86 8.40 11.49
C PRO A 107 2.17 7.93 12.91
N GLU A 108 1.58 8.62 13.88
CA GLU A 108 1.44 8.11 15.24
C GLU A 108 0.53 6.87 15.25
N PHE A 109 0.93 5.87 16.04
CA PHE A 109 0.09 4.72 16.36
C PHE A 109 -1.11 5.12 17.22
N LYS A 110 -2.21 4.41 17.05
CA LYS A 110 -3.49 4.68 17.74
C LYS A 110 -4.04 3.47 18.49
N SER A 111 -3.55 2.27 18.18
CA SER A 111 -3.89 1.02 18.88
C SER A 111 -3.39 1.06 20.32
N GLU A 112 -4.29 0.83 21.26
CA GLU A 112 -3.96 0.80 22.70
C GLU A 112 -2.87 -0.22 23.02
N ILE A 113 -2.87 -1.38 22.35
CA ILE A 113 -1.86 -2.44 22.55
C ILE A 113 -0.49 -1.97 22.08
N ILE A 114 -0.41 -1.26 20.95
CA ILE A 114 0.84 -0.73 20.43
C ILE A 114 1.33 0.42 21.30
N LEU A 115 0.43 1.30 21.73
CA LEU A 115 0.76 2.41 22.62
C LEU A 115 1.30 1.92 23.97
N ALA A 116 0.69 0.89 24.55
CA ALA A 116 1.19 0.25 25.77
C ALA A 116 2.59 -0.34 25.58
N GLU A 117 2.89 -0.89 24.40
CA GLU A 117 4.21 -1.41 24.07
C GLU A 117 5.27 -0.30 23.96
N ILE A 118 4.93 0.78 23.27
CA ILE A 118 5.79 1.97 23.14
C ILE A 118 6.10 2.54 24.52
N GLU A 119 5.08 2.68 25.38
CA GLU A 119 5.24 3.16 26.76
C GLU A 119 6.12 2.22 27.58
N ARG A 120 5.86 0.90 27.52
CA ARG A 120 6.65 -0.12 28.22
C ARG A 120 8.14 -0.06 27.86
N ASN A 121 8.44 0.29 26.62
CA ASN A 121 9.81 0.40 26.10
C ASN A 121 10.40 1.82 26.22
N ASN A 122 9.68 2.80 26.81
CA ASN A 122 10.05 4.21 26.88
C ASN A 122 10.42 4.82 25.51
N GLN A 123 9.66 4.50 24.47
CA GLN A 123 9.86 5.01 23.12
C GLN A 123 8.92 6.19 22.80
N ALA A 124 9.27 6.97 21.76
CA ALA A 124 8.36 7.98 21.20
C ALA A 124 7.28 7.33 20.34
N ASN A 125 6.19 8.07 20.07
CA ASN A 125 5.17 7.70 19.09
C ASN A 125 5.17 8.67 17.90
N PRO A 126 5.41 8.21 16.67
CA PRO A 126 5.95 6.89 16.34
C PRO A 126 7.43 6.75 16.80
N PRO A 127 7.92 5.51 16.99
CA PRO A 127 9.30 5.24 17.33
C PRO A 127 10.19 5.39 16.09
N LEU A 128 10.49 6.65 15.74
CA LEU A 128 11.32 7.02 14.60
C LEU A 128 12.79 6.83 14.98
N GLY A 129 13.37 5.68 14.64
CA GLY A 129 14.77 5.39 14.96
C GLY A 129 15.27 4.01 14.53
N ASP A 130 14.36 3.10 14.19
CA ASP A 130 14.71 1.79 13.61
C ASP A 130 13.98 1.53 12.28
N ASN A 131 14.56 0.65 11.47
CA ASN A 131 13.97 0.23 10.18
C ASN A 131 12.78 -0.72 10.35
N ARG A 132 12.26 -0.87 11.56
CA ARG A 132 11.21 -1.85 11.89
C ARG A 132 9.82 -1.27 11.69
N SER A 133 9.70 0.05 11.65
CA SER A 133 8.46 0.74 11.29
C SER A 133 8.36 0.90 9.77
N SER A 134 7.21 0.58 9.18
CA SER A 134 6.99 0.75 7.74
C SER A 134 5.52 0.69 7.36
N PHE A 135 5.16 1.33 6.26
CA PHE A 135 3.92 1.02 5.56
C PHE A 135 4.05 -0.37 4.94
N ASN A 136 3.13 -1.25 5.29
CA ASN A 136 3.14 -2.64 4.84
C ASN A 136 2.18 -2.89 3.69
N LYS A 137 0.95 -2.37 3.76
CA LYS A 137 -0.07 -2.70 2.77
C LYS A 137 -1.04 -1.55 2.59
N TYR A 138 -1.43 -1.33 1.34
CA TYR A 138 -2.59 -0.51 0.99
C TYR A 138 -3.74 -1.42 0.55
N SER A 139 -4.96 -1.09 0.94
CA SER A 139 -6.17 -1.79 0.52
C SER A 139 -7.38 -0.88 0.53
N ARG A 140 -8.38 -1.21 -0.27
CA ARG A 140 -9.70 -0.60 -0.20
C ARG A 140 -10.66 -1.49 0.56
N HIS A 141 -11.46 -0.90 1.42
CA HIS A 141 -12.46 -1.59 2.22
C HIS A 141 -13.82 -0.90 2.09
N THR A 142 -14.89 -1.65 1.91
CA THR A 142 -16.24 -1.07 1.90
C THR A 142 -16.85 -1.20 3.29
N ASN A 143 -17.25 -0.09 3.90
CA ASN A 143 -17.93 -0.12 5.20
C ASN A 143 -19.42 -0.53 5.06
N ASP A 144 -20.12 -0.66 6.19
CA ASP A 144 -21.53 -1.07 6.23
C ASP A 144 -22.49 -0.10 5.52
N GLN A 145 -22.05 1.13 5.25
CA GLN A 145 -22.80 2.13 4.50
C GLN A 145 -22.54 2.06 2.99
N GLY A 146 -21.70 1.12 2.52
CA GLY A 146 -21.32 1.01 1.12
C GLY A 146 -20.25 2.00 0.67
N ILE A 147 -19.61 2.73 1.61
CA ILE A 147 -18.56 3.69 1.31
C ILE A 147 -17.22 2.94 1.23
N GLU A 148 -16.51 3.12 0.12
CA GLU A 148 -15.12 2.65 0.00
C GLU A 148 -14.18 3.55 0.80
N LEU A 149 -13.34 2.92 1.61
CA LEU A 149 -12.32 3.52 2.46
C LEU A 149 -10.94 3.11 1.96
N ASP A 150 -10.04 4.08 1.90
CA ASP A 150 -8.62 3.86 1.63
C ASP A 150 -7.92 3.53 2.95
N VAL A 151 -7.29 2.36 3.03
CA VAL A 151 -6.71 1.83 4.28
C VAL A 151 -5.25 1.49 4.08
N LEU A 152 -4.39 2.04 4.94
CA LEU A 152 -2.96 1.73 5.01
C LEU A 152 -2.65 0.98 6.30
N GLU A 153 -2.09 -0.21 6.15
CA GLU A 153 -1.48 -0.97 7.24
C GLU A 153 -0.06 -0.46 7.49
N ILE A 154 0.22 -0.12 8.73
CA ILE A 154 1.52 0.28 9.27
C ILE A 154 1.98 -0.78 10.28
N ASN A 155 3.25 -1.17 10.16
CA ASN A 155 3.87 -2.12 11.06
C ASN A 155 4.69 -1.38 12.12
N TYR A 156 4.68 -1.92 13.32
CA TYR A 156 5.61 -1.65 14.41
C TYR A 156 6.29 -2.97 14.77
N ASP A 157 7.55 -3.11 14.38
CA ASP A 157 8.25 -4.40 14.48
C ASP A 157 7.58 -5.52 13.67
N LEU A 158 8.03 -6.76 13.84
CA LEU A 158 7.48 -7.95 13.17
C LEU A 158 6.13 -8.39 13.77
N GLU A 159 5.84 -7.95 14.98
CA GLU A 159 4.74 -8.49 15.78
C GLU A 159 3.50 -7.59 15.78
N TYR A 160 3.67 -6.28 15.70
CA TYR A 160 2.57 -5.34 15.82
C TYR A 160 2.25 -4.67 14.48
N SER A 161 0.96 -4.58 14.16
CA SER A 161 0.49 -3.73 13.08
C SER A 161 -0.87 -3.13 13.40
N GLU A 162 -1.11 -1.97 12.84
CA GLU A 162 -2.43 -1.38 12.77
C GLU A 162 -2.71 -0.87 11.37
N SER A 163 -3.97 -0.66 11.06
CA SER A 163 -4.44 -0.07 9.84
C SER A 163 -5.09 1.25 10.17
N GLN A 164 -4.76 2.29 9.42
CA GLN A 164 -5.39 3.60 9.53
C GLN A 164 -6.09 3.98 8.22
N ILE A 165 -7.14 4.78 8.33
CA ILE A 165 -7.87 5.33 7.18
C ILE A 165 -7.09 6.51 6.61
N LEU A 166 -6.81 6.46 5.31
CA LEU A 166 -6.32 7.58 4.52
C LEU A 166 -7.51 8.43 4.10
N ASP A 167 -7.52 9.69 4.53
CA ASP A 167 -8.50 10.66 4.08
C ASP A 167 -8.14 11.11 2.65
N SER A 168 -9.04 10.91 1.70
CA SER A 168 -8.74 11.11 0.28
C SER A 168 -8.58 12.59 -0.12
N ASP A 169 -9.03 13.53 0.71
CA ASP A 169 -8.94 14.97 0.46
C ASP A 169 -7.65 15.56 1.03
N SER A 170 -7.33 15.26 2.29
CA SER A 170 -6.12 15.74 2.96
C SER A 170 -4.89 14.88 2.66
N LEU A 171 -5.09 13.65 2.21
CA LEU A 171 -4.04 12.65 2.01
C LEU A 171 -3.24 12.37 3.28
N GLU A 172 -3.91 12.44 4.43
CA GLU A 172 -3.36 12.12 5.75
C GLU A 172 -4.02 10.88 6.34
N LEU A 173 -3.28 10.16 7.20
CA LEU A 173 -3.83 9.07 7.98
C LEU A 173 -4.54 9.61 9.22
N THR A 174 -5.82 9.26 9.37
CA THR A 174 -6.71 9.96 10.29
C THR A 174 -7.26 9.09 11.41
N HIS A 175 -7.84 7.93 11.12
CA HIS A 175 -8.54 7.13 12.13
C HIS A 175 -7.97 5.72 12.18
N LEU A 176 -7.92 5.14 13.38
CA LEU A 176 -7.68 3.71 13.53
C LEU A 176 -8.81 2.94 12.85
N PHE A 177 -8.47 2.10 11.88
CA PHE A 177 -9.41 1.19 11.24
C PHE A 177 -9.47 -0.14 11.98
N LYS A 178 -8.31 -0.74 12.24
CA LYS A 178 -8.15 -1.97 13.03
C LYS A 178 -6.70 -2.18 13.45
N SER A 179 -6.47 -2.95 14.51
CA SER A 179 -5.18 -3.53 14.85
C SER A 179 -5.12 -5.02 14.50
N ARG A 180 -3.92 -5.57 14.31
CA ARG A 180 -3.70 -7.03 14.16
C ARG A 180 -4.28 -7.83 15.33
N PHE A 181 -4.35 -7.20 16.50
CA PHE A 181 -4.84 -7.78 17.74
C PHE A 181 -6.35 -7.59 17.95
N ASP A 182 -7.03 -6.87 17.05
CA ASP A 182 -8.49 -6.80 17.01
C ASP A 182 -9.02 -8.10 16.42
N ARG A 183 -8.80 -9.20 17.13
CA ARG A 183 -9.55 -10.43 16.95
C ARG A 183 -10.63 -10.42 18.03
N TYR A 184 -11.87 -10.69 17.63
CA TYR A 184 -13.07 -10.79 18.46
C TYR A 184 -13.88 -9.51 18.71
N ASN A 185 -14.32 -8.82 17.66
CA ASN A 185 -15.58 -8.04 17.69
C ASN A 185 -16.16 -7.94 16.26
N PHE A 186 -16.66 -9.06 15.74
CA PHE A 186 -17.63 -9.10 14.64
C PHE A 186 -18.75 -10.05 15.03
#